data_AF-A0A0F9DBP7-F1
#
_entry.id   AF-A0A0F9DBP7-F1
#
_cell.length_a   1.000
_cell.length_b   1.000
_cell.length_c   1.000
_cell.angle_alpha   90.00
_cell.angle_beta   90.00
_cell.angle_gamma   90.00
#
_symmetry.space_group_name_H-M   'P 1'
#
loop_
_entity.id
_entity.type
_entity.pdbx_description
1 polymer ?
#
loop_
_entity_poly.entity_id
_entity_poly.type
_entity_poly.pdbx_seq_one_letter_code
_entity_poly.pdbx_strand_id
1 'polypeptide(L)'
;VKPIIDTRCVVCHGCYDAPCQLKMSSFESIDRGANKKKVYDGTRLLASTPSRLLFDATQTEQWREKGFKPVLNEREQSEQANLAGSVLYNSLVLKLSSPLPEDDILDDEFDFSLDREQSCTSMGEFDRFADSQPHAGMPYGLPGISRTEFKHLEKWLKSGGKMAHIKPPSKAVTAQAQRWESFLNQDGLKHQLAARYIFEHWYLAHIYFAQDGEKSFFKLVRSSTPPGQEIKLINTRRPYDDPKVERVYYRLMHDRSTILAKTHLPLALDDTKLARLYQQFIAADYTVEKMPSYTVDVASNPFKSFAAIPTKSKYQFMLDEAELIIMGFIKGPVCRGQIALNVINDHFWVAFADPDKAATPEVGQMLMQHEDALALPAAEESNALPISSWVKYSKRQSTYLKAKVDLANRMFKNGENLTTDVLWRGEGVNDNAALTIFRHFDSATVVKGFIGQEPKTMWVLDYALFERIHYLLVAGFDVYGNIGHQLITRLYMDFL
;
A
#
# COMPACT_ATOMS: atom_id res chain seq x y z
N VAL A 1 -17.96 20.91 -6.83
CA VAL A 1 -18.01 20.04 -5.63
C VAL A 1 -16.67 19.41 -5.27
N LYS A 2 -15.96 18.78 -6.21
CA LYS A 2 -14.71 18.04 -5.92
C LYS A 2 -13.70 18.81 -5.05
N PRO A 3 -13.36 20.09 -5.31
CA PRO A 3 -12.40 20.82 -4.47
C PRO A 3 -12.83 20.92 -2.99
N ILE A 4 -14.13 21.06 -2.72
CA ILE A 4 -14.67 21.12 -1.36
C ILE A 4 -14.57 19.75 -0.70
N ILE A 5 -14.97 18.68 -1.42
CA ILE A 5 -14.88 17.31 -0.91
C ILE A 5 -13.43 16.94 -0.60
N ASP A 6 -12.49 17.24 -1.51
CA ASP A 6 -11.06 16.95 -1.33
C ASP A 6 -10.50 17.63 -0.07
N THR A 7 -10.75 18.94 0.08
CA THR A 7 -10.16 19.75 1.15
C THR A 7 -10.83 19.59 2.51
N ARG A 8 -12.13 19.24 2.54
CA ARG A 8 -12.92 19.16 3.78
C ARG A 8 -13.25 17.74 4.23
N CYS A 9 -13.34 16.79 3.30
CA CYS A 9 -13.82 15.44 3.60
C CYS A 9 -12.76 14.37 3.35
N VAL A 10 -12.06 14.39 2.20
CA VAL A 10 -11.12 13.32 1.82
C VAL A 10 -9.91 13.26 2.76
N VAL A 11 -9.53 14.39 3.36
CA VAL A 11 -8.49 14.44 4.42
C VAL A 11 -8.77 13.43 5.56
N CYS A 12 -10.03 13.30 5.99
CA CYS A 12 -10.46 12.33 6.99
C CYS A 12 -10.91 10.99 6.36
N HIS A 13 -11.52 11.05 5.18
CA HIS A 13 -12.16 9.93 4.49
C HIS A 13 -11.35 9.39 3.30
N GLY A 14 -10.03 9.35 3.46
CA GLY A 14 -9.09 9.11 2.36
C GLY A 14 -8.47 7.71 2.32
N CYS A 15 -8.39 6.99 3.45
CA CYS A 15 -7.75 5.68 3.48
C CYS A 15 -8.52 4.67 4.38
N TYR A 16 -7.89 3.55 4.75
CA TYR A 16 -8.51 2.46 5.52
C TYR A 16 -8.75 2.81 6.99
N ASP A 17 -8.12 3.89 7.46
CA ASP A 17 -8.33 4.51 8.77
C ASP A 17 -9.61 5.36 8.81
N ALA A 18 -10.25 5.59 7.65
CA ALA A 18 -11.44 6.42 7.56
C ALA A 18 -12.56 5.90 8.48
N PRO A 19 -13.20 6.78 9.28
CA PRO A 19 -14.35 6.41 10.09
C PRO A 19 -15.44 5.74 9.25
N CYS A 20 -16.00 4.64 9.78
CA CYS A 20 -17.03 3.86 9.11
C CYS A 20 -16.63 3.33 7.73
N GLN A 21 -15.33 3.15 7.46
CA GLN A 21 -14.81 2.86 6.12
C GLN A 21 -15.27 3.82 5.02
N LEU A 22 -15.87 4.97 5.37
CA LEU A 22 -16.45 5.87 4.37
C LEU A 22 -15.29 6.53 3.64
N LYS A 23 -15.21 6.29 2.32
CA LYS A 23 -14.21 6.94 1.46
C LYS A 23 -14.88 7.99 0.59
N MET A 24 -14.26 9.15 0.44
CA MET A 24 -14.82 10.25 -0.35
C MET A 24 -13.93 10.67 -1.53
N SER A 25 -12.89 9.87 -1.83
CA SER A 25 -11.86 10.18 -2.82
C SER A 25 -12.32 10.05 -4.28
N SER A 26 -13.44 9.38 -4.56
CA SER A 26 -14.02 9.23 -5.90
C SER A 26 -15.54 9.09 -5.87
N PHE A 27 -16.18 9.11 -7.04
CA PHE A 27 -17.61 8.81 -7.15
C PHE A 27 -17.94 7.41 -6.60
N GLU A 28 -17.20 6.40 -7.04
CA GLU A 28 -17.37 5.00 -6.63
C GLU A 28 -17.19 4.83 -5.12
N SER A 29 -16.33 5.66 -4.50
CA SER A 29 -16.07 5.60 -3.07
C SER A 29 -17.23 6.16 -2.24
N ILE A 30 -17.84 7.25 -2.69
CA ILE A 30 -19.02 7.86 -2.05
C ILE A 30 -20.24 6.95 -2.24
N ASP A 31 -20.43 6.43 -3.45
CA ASP A 31 -21.51 5.51 -3.80
C ASP A 31 -21.47 4.20 -2.99
N ARG A 32 -20.26 3.66 -2.77
CA ARG A 32 -20.05 2.51 -1.86
C ARG A 32 -20.68 2.74 -0.50
N GLY A 33 -20.56 3.94 0.07
CA GLY A 33 -21.12 4.32 1.36
C GLY A 33 -20.27 3.91 2.56
N ALA A 34 -20.92 3.70 3.71
CA ALA A 34 -20.29 3.50 5.01
C ALA A 34 -20.56 2.10 5.58
N ASN A 35 -19.61 1.55 6.33
CA ASN A 35 -19.70 0.26 7.00
C ASN A 35 -19.05 0.33 8.39
N LYS A 36 -19.75 -0.14 9.42
CA LYS A 36 -19.27 -0.11 10.81
C LYS A 36 -18.13 -1.08 11.12
N LYS A 37 -17.84 -2.04 10.24
CA LYS A 37 -16.74 -3.00 10.46
C LYS A 37 -15.42 -2.23 10.42
N LYS A 38 -14.59 -2.33 11.47
CA LYS A 38 -13.25 -1.71 11.46
C LYS A 38 -12.33 -2.46 10.48
N VAL A 39 -11.53 -1.75 9.67
CA VAL A 39 -10.49 -2.41 8.87
C VAL A 39 -9.31 -2.77 9.77
N TYR A 40 -8.74 -1.78 10.46
CA TYR A 40 -7.75 -1.99 11.52
C TYR A 40 -8.43 -2.46 12.80
N ASP A 41 -8.35 -3.76 13.06
CA ASP A 41 -8.92 -4.39 14.25
C ASP A 41 -7.95 -5.44 14.78
N GLY A 42 -7.09 -5.00 15.70
CA GLY A 42 -6.09 -5.85 16.33
C GLY A 42 -6.66 -6.92 17.27
N THR A 43 -7.97 -6.95 17.51
CA THR A 43 -8.62 -7.91 18.42
C THR A 43 -9.24 -9.10 17.69
N ARG A 44 -9.25 -9.07 16.36
CA ARG A 44 -9.98 -10.05 15.56
C ARG A 44 -9.33 -11.43 15.60
N LEU A 45 -10.14 -12.46 15.86
CA LEU A 45 -9.69 -13.86 15.87
C LEU A 45 -9.59 -14.46 14.46
N LEU A 46 -10.47 -14.06 13.54
CA LEU A 46 -10.54 -14.57 12.17
C LEU A 46 -10.31 -13.45 11.15
N ALA A 47 -9.64 -13.73 10.03
CA ALA A 47 -9.49 -12.75 8.96
C ALA A 47 -10.85 -12.21 8.46
N SER A 48 -10.95 -10.91 8.20
CA SER A 48 -12.14 -10.30 7.58
C SER A 48 -12.10 -10.37 6.05
N THR A 49 -13.26 -10.28 5.42
CA THR A 49 -13.38 -10.14 3.96
C THR A 49 -12.89 -8.76 3.50
N PRO A 50 -11.99 -8.67 2.50
CA PRO A 50 -11.56 -7.40 1.93
C PRO A 50 -12.71 -6.56 1.34
N SER A 51 -12.56 -5.24 1.44
CA SER A 51 -13.53 -4.23 0.97
C SER A 51 -12.87 -3.09 0.19
N ARG A 52 -11.79 -3.38 -0.54
CA ARG A 52 -10.98 -2.44 -1.33
C ARG A 52 -11.78 -1.92 -2.52
N LEU A 53 -11.81 -0.60 -2.67
CA LEU A 53 -12.52 0.10 -3.73
C LEU A 53 -11.98 -0.27 -5.11
N LEU A 54 -12.85 -0.51 -6.10
CA LEU A 54 -12.52 -0.98 -7.45
C LEU A 54 -11.97 -2.41 -7.55
N PHE A 55 -11.64 -3.06 -6.43
CA PHE A 55 -11.13 -4.43 -6.43
C PHE A 55 -12.17 -5.45 -5.96
N ASP A 56 -12.80 -5.21 -4.82
CA ASP A 56 -13.64 -6.23 -4.16
C ASP A 56 -15.12 -6.13 -4.53
N ALA A 57 -15.53 -5.06 -5.22
CA ALA A 57 -16.82 -4.87 -5.88
C ALA A 57 -16.74 -3.67 -6.84
N THR A 58 -17.54 -3.73 -7.91
CA THR A 58 -17.60 -2.71 -8.97
C THR A 58 -18.99 -2.10 -9.15
N GLN A 59 -20.01 -2.68 -8.52
CA GLN A 59 -21.41 -2.23 -8.58
C GLN A 59 -21.93 -1.87 -7.18
N THR A 60 -22.87 -0.93 -7.10
CA THR A 60 -23.48 -0.47 -5.84
C THR A 60 -24.14 -1.61 -5.07
N GLU A 61 -24.88 -2.49 -5.75
CA GLU A 61 -25.58 -3.62 -5.15
C GLU A 61 -24.63 -4.57 -4.40
N GLN A 62 -23.48 -4.88 -5.00
CA GLN A 62 -22.44 -5.72 -4.38
C GLN A 62 -21.90 -5.10 -3.08
N TRP A 63 -21.87 -3.77 -2.96
CA TRP A 63 -21.50 -3.10 -1.72
C TRP A 63 -22.59 -3.21 -0.65
N ARG A 64 -23.87 -3.14 -1.05
CA ARG A 64 -25.02 -3.33 -0.15
C ARG A 64 -25.04 -4.76 0.40
N GLU A 65 -24.77 -5.78 -0.43
CA GLU A 65 -24.61 -7.17 0.01
C GLU A 65 -23.47 -7.36 1.01
N LYS A 66 -22.38 -6.58 0.87
CA LYS A 66 -21.26 -6.53 1.83
C LYS A 66 -21.59 -5.73 3.10
N GLY A 67 -22.82 -5.23 3.23
CA GLY A 67 -23.32 -4.51 4.40
C GLY A 67 -22.92 -3.03 4.46
N PHE A 68 -22.48 -2.44 3.35
CA PHE A 68 -22.31 -0.99 3.29
C PHE A 68 -23.68 -0.30 3.17
N LYS A 69 -23.90 0.72 3.97
CA LYS A 69 -25.09 1.57 3.94
C LYS A 69 -24.83 2.85 3.13
N PRO A 70 -25.81 3.33 2.35
CA PRO A 70 -25.63 4.54 1.56
C PRO A 70 -25.50 5.79 2.43
N VAL A 71 -24.72 6.76 1.94
CA VAL A 71 -24.61 8.11 2.55
C VAL A 71 -25.32 9.19 1.73
N LEU A 72 -25.70 8.84 0.50
CA LEU A 72 -26.56 9.60 -0.40
C LEU A 72 -27.96 8.97 -0.40
N ASN A 73 -28.95 9.70 -0.92
CA ASN A 73 -30.28 9.15 -1.10
C ASN A 73 -30.32 8.18 -2.30
N GLU A 74 -30.68 6.92 -2.05
CA GLU A 74 -30.90 5.91 -3.09
C GLU A 74 -32.40 5.67 -3.39
N ARG A 75 -33.30 6.42 -2.74
CA ARG A 75 -34.75 6.32 -2.92
C ARG A 75 -35.20 7.29 -4.01
N GLU A 76 -36.44 7.78 -3.92
CA GLU A 76 -37.02 8.78 -4.82
C GLU A 76 -36.06 9.95 -5.04
N GLN A 77 -35.78 10.26 -6.31
CA GLN A 77 -34.80 11.28 -6.71
C GLN A 77 -35.46 12.66 -6.92
N SER A 78 -36.10 13.20 -5.88
CA SER A 78 -36.57 14.59 -5.82
C SER A 78 -35.65 15.45 -4.96
N GLU A 79 -35.63 16.78 -5.16
CA GLU A 79 -34.71 17.65 -4.41
C GLU A 79 -34.89 17.49 -2.89
N GLN A 80 -36.14 17.42 -2.41
CA GLN A 80 -36.48 17.26 -1.00
C GLN A 80 -36.10 15.87 -0.49
N ALA A 81 -36.44 14.81 -1.21
CA ALA A 81 -36.09 13.45 -0.83
C ALA A 81 -34.57 13.22 -0.82
N ASN A 82 -33.84 13.85 -1.74
CA ASN A 82 -32.40 13.76 -1.81
C ASN A 82 -31.70 14.36 -0.59
N LEU A 83 -32.21 15.47 -0.07
CA LEU A 83 -31.70 16.07 1.16
C LEU A 83 -32.11 15.25 2.39
N ALA A 84 -33.41 14.95 2.53
CA ALA A 84 -33.93 14.21 3.67
C ALA A 84 -33.34 12.79 3.77
N GLY A 85 -33.06 12.15 2.63
CA GLY A 85 -32.48 10.81 2.53
C GLY A 85 -30.95 10.75 2.65
N SER A 86 -30.24 11.88 2.70
CA SER A 86 -28.78 11.92 2.69
C SER A 86 -28.20 12.06 4.10
N VAL A 87 -27.50 11.01 4.56
CA VAL A 87 -26.70 11.08 5.79
C VAL A 87 -25.65 12.19 5.68
N LEU A 88 -25.00 12.32 4.52
CA LEU A 88 -24.01 13.39 4.29
C LEU A 88 -24.61 14.78 4.49
N TYR A 89 -25.78 15.07 3.91
CA TYR A 89 -26.45 16.36 4.10
C TYR A 89 -26.77 16.62 5.58
N ASN A 90 -27.40 15.65 6.25
CA ASN A 90 -27.83 15.82 7.63
C ASN A 90 -26.64 15.93 8.60
N SER A 91 -25.51 15.27 8.33
CA SER A 91 -24.27 15.49 9.08
C SER A 91 -23.70 16.90 8.94
N LEU A 92 -23.86 17.53 7.78
CA LEU A 92 -23.47 18.93 7.58
C LEU A 92 -24.44 19.90 8.28
N VAL A 93 -25.75 19.61 8.26
CA VAL A 93 -26.76 20.40 8.98
C VAL A 93 -26.53 20.31 10.49
N LEU A 94 -26.25 19.13 11.02
CA LEU A 94 -25.95 18.93 12.44
C LEU A 94 -24.75 19.77 12.90
N LYS A 95 -23.71 19.86 12.06
CA LYS A 95 -22.54 20.71 12.35
C LYS A 95 -22.89 22.19 12.39
N LEU A 96 -23.85 22.61 11.56
CA LEU A 96 -24.30 24.00 11.50
C LEU A 96 -25.26 24.37 12.62
N SER A 97 -26.05 23.41 13.13
CA SER A 97 -26.96 23.61 14.26
C SER A 97 -26.25 23.57 15.61
N SER A 98 -25.11 22.85 15.68
CA SER A 98 -24.30 22.67 16.88
C SER A 98 -22.85 23.10 16.61
N PRO A 99 -22.56 24.41 16.53
CA PRO A 99 -21.20 24.90 16.31
C PRO A 99 -20.26 24.44 17.44
N LEU A 100 -18.95 24.45 17.15
CA LEU A 100 -17.95 24.17 18.18
C LEU A 100 -17.94 25.27 19.25
N PRO A 101 -17.55 24.95 20.49
CA PRO A 101 -17.15 25.95 21.48
C PRO A 101 -16.10 26.92 20.92
N GLU A 102 -16.05 28.14 21.48
CA GLU A 102 -15.03 29.14 21.12
C GLU A 102 -13.68 28.91 21.81
N ASP A 103 -13.57 27.88 22.66
CA ASP A 103 -12.34 27.51 23.36
C ASP A 103 -11.25 27.00 22.41
N ASP A 104 -9.99 27.29 22.76
CA ASP A 104 -8.82 26.86 21.98
C ASP A 104 -8.63 25.33 21.98
N ILE A 105 -9.10 24.66 23.04
CA ILE A 105 -9.01 23.21 23.22
C ILE A 105 -10.42 22.70 23.51
N LEU A 106 -10.89 21.80 22.65
CA LEU A 106 -12.15 21.09 22.86
C LEU A 106 -12.03 20.17 24.08
N ASP A 107 -13.07 20.15 24.90
CA ASP A 107 -13.12 19.37 26.13
C ASP A 107 -13.37 17.87 25.88
N ASP A 108 -13.53 17.13 26.97
CA ASP A 108 -13.70 15.68 26.97
C ASP A 108 -15.06 15.22 26.36
N GLU A 109 -15.96 16.13 25.99
CA GLU A 109 -17.16 15.78 25.21
C GLU A 109 -16.80 15.31 23.78
N PHE A 110 -15.59 15.63 23.31
CA PHE A 110 -15.09 15.23 22.01
C PHE A 110 -14.11 14.05 22.11
N ASP A 111 -14.53 12.88 21.63
CA ASP A 111 -13.67 11.70 21.55
C ASP A 111 -12.79 11.70 20.27
N PHE A 112 -11.53 12.12 20.47
CA PHE A 112 -10.46 12.05 19.47
C PHE A 112 -9.60 10.78 19.57
N SER A 113 -9.97 9.82 20.42
CA SER A 113 -9.24 8.57 20.53
C SER A 113 -9.27 7.81 19.19
N LEU A 114 -8.14 7.19 18.85
CA LEU A 114 -8.00 6.45 17.60
C LEU A 114 -8.88 5.20 17.55
N ASP A 115 -9.32 4.68 18.70
CA ASP A 115 -10.11 3.47 18.83
C ASP A 115 -11.58 3.72 19.19
N ARG A 116 -12.02 4.99 19.14
CA ARG A 116 -13.40 5.39 19.41
C ARG A 116 -14.43 4.49 18.72
N GLU A 117 -15.58 4.34 19.38
CA GLU A 117 -16.68 3.59 18.81
C GLU A 117 -17.24 4.32 17.58
N GLN A 118 -17.45 3.59 16.49
CA GLN A 118 -17.93 4.16 15.24
C GLN A 118 -19.45 4.02 15.18
N SER A 119 -20.19 5.14 15.24
CA SER A 119 -21.66 5.16 15.21
C SER A 119 -22.23 4.68 13.86
N CYS A 120 -21.66 5.14 12.75
CA CYS A 120 -22.01 4.74 11.38
C CYS A 120 -23.51 4.72 11.10
N THR A 121 -24.20 5.77 11.55
CA THR A 121 -25.66 5.88 11.48
C THR A 121 -26.18 5.81 10.05
N SER A 122 -27.34 5.17 9.89
CA SER A 122 -28.12 5.26 8.65
C SER A 122 -29.14 6.39 8.73
N MET A 123 -29.74 6.75 7.60
CA MET A 123 -30.75 7.82 7.62
C MET A 123 -31.98 7.47 8.48
N GLY A 124 -32.35 6.19 8.58
CA GLY A 124 -33.44 5.76 9.45
C GLY A 124 -33.14 5.84 10.96
N GLU A 125 -31.87 6.03 11.33
CA GLU A 125 -31.39 6.12 12.71
C GLU A 125 -30.87 7.54 13.04
N PHE A 126 -30.83 8.44 12.05
CA PHE A 126 -30.09 9.71 12.14
C PHE A 126 -30.65 10.67 13.18
N ASP A 127 -31.98 10.82 13.28
CA ASP A 127 -32.59 11.75 14.24
C ASP A 127 -32.19 11.40 15.68
N ARG A 128 -32.31 10.12 16.04
CA ARG A 128 -31.88 9.61 17.35
C ARG A 128 -30.38 9.83 17.59
N PHE A 129 -29.57 9.66 16.54
CA PHE A 129 -28.14 9.92 16.61
C PHE A 129 -27.82 11.41 16.82
N ALA A 130 -28.52 12.31 16.13
CA ALA A 130 -28.36 13.74 16.27
C ALA A 130 -28.77 14.22 17.67
N ASP A 131 -29.84 13.65 18.23
CA ASP A 131 -30.30 13.94 19.60
C ASP A 131 -29.30 13.47 20.65
N SER A 132 -28.72 12.28 20.48
CA SER A 132 -27.78 11.71 21.46
C SER A 132 -26.35 12.22 21.32
N GLN A 133 -25.96 12.70 20.13
CA GLN A 133 -24.62 13.22 19.84
C GLN A 133 -24.71 14.55 19.05
N PRO A 134 -25.16 15.64 19.69
CA PRO A 134 -25.41 16.92 19.00
C PRO A 134 -24.15 17.50 18.34
N HIS A 135 -22.95 17.22 18.87
CA HIS A 135 -21.67 17.69 18.34
C HIS A 135 -21.02 16.76 17.31
N ALA A 136 -21.69 15.66 16.92
CA ALA A 136 -21.15 14.70 15.95
C ALA A 136 -21.27 15.12 14.48
N GLY A 137 -21.70 16.36 14.21
CA GLY A 137 -21.72 16.94 12.87
C GLY A 137 -20.36 16.96 12.20
N MET A 138 -20.34 16.85 10.88
CA MET A 138 -19.11 16.78 10.08
C MET A 138 -18.76 18.15 9.45
N PRO A 139 -17.48 18.56 9.41
CA PRO A 139 -16.30 17.86 9.94
C PRO A 139 -16.27 17.78 11.47
N TYR A 140 -16.06 16.57 12.00
CA TYR A 140 -16.06 16.30 13.43
C TYR A 140 -14.85 16.94 14.12
N GLY A 141 -15.08 17.69 15.21
CA GLY A 141 -14.03 18.36 15.99
C GLY A 141 -13.19 19.39 15.22
N LEU A 142 -13.57 19.73 13.98
CA LEU A 142 -12.93 20.76 13.16
C LEU A 142 -13.95 21.87 12.85
N PRO A 143 -13.51 23.07 12.46
CA PRO A 143 -14.41 24.12 12.01
C PRO A 143 -15.37 23.65 10.92
N GLY A 144 -16.61 24.10 10.99
CA GLY A 144 -17.61 23.82 9.96
C GLY A 144 -17.21 24.38 8.59
N ILE A 145 -17.79 23.81 7.53
CA ILE A 145 -17.64 24.40 6.19
C ILE A 145 -18.34 25.77 6.13
N SER A 146 -17.82 26.66 5.29
CA SER A 146 -18.42 27.98 5.08
C SER A 146 -19.84 27.88 4.53
N ARG A 147 -20.67 28.92 4.73
CA ARG A 147 -22.03 28.98 4.17
C ARG A 147 -22.03 28.84 2.63
N THR A 148 -21.00 29.33 1.96
CA THR A 148 -20.84 29.21 0.50
C THR A 148 -20.54 27.77 0.09
N GLU A 149 -19.60 27.12 0.78
CA GLU A 149 -19.30 25.69 0.55
C GLU A 149 -20.54 24.83 0.83
N PHE A 150 -21.26 25.09 1.93
CA PHE A 150 -22.48 24.39 2.28
C PHE A 150 -23.54 24.50 1.19
N LYS A 151 -23.88 25.71 0.72
CA LYS A 151 -24.85 25.90 -0.38
C LYS A 151 -24.44 25.19 -1.67
N HIS A 152 -23.13 25.12 -1.94
CA HIS A 152 -22.62 24.40 -3.11
C HIS A 152 -22.80 22.88 -2.97
N LEU A 153 -22.54 22.32 -1.79
CA LEU A 153 -22.79 20.90 -1.50
C LEU A 153 -24.30 20.59 -1.44
N GLU A 154 -25.11 21.46 -0.84
CA GLU A 154 -26.56 21.34 -0.81
C GLU A 154 -27.15 21.26 -2.23
N LYS A 155 -26.76 22.15 -3.13
CA LYS A 155 -27.21 22.12 -4.54
C LYS A 155 -26.85 20.80 -5.23
N TRP A 156 -25.65 20.29 -4.97
CA TRP A 156 -25.22 18.99 -5.51
C TRP A 156 -26.01 17.82 -4.93
N LEU A 157 -26.26 17.84 -3.61
CA LEU A 157 -27.05 16.83 -2.94
C LEU A 157 -28.51 16.85 -3.41
N LYS A 158 -29.14 18.03 -3.59
CA LYS A 158 -30.46 18.19 -4.22
C LYS A 158 -30.53 17.52 -5.59
N SER A 159 -29.46 17.57 -6.37
CA SER A 159 -29.36 16.90 -7.68
C SER A 159 -29.06 15.39 -7.62
N GLY A 160 -29.14 14.78 -6.44
CA GLY A 160 -28.92 13.35 -6.22
C GLY A 160 -27.45 12.97 -5.96
N GLY A 161 -26.57 13.95 -5.71
CA GLY A 161 -25.16 13.67 -5.40
C GLY A 161 -24.36 13.09 -6.58
N LYS A 162 -24.83 13.25 -7.82
CA LYS A 162 -24.14 12.75 -9.02
C LYS A 162 -22.78 13.44 -9.18
N MET A 163 -21.72 12.67 -9.37
CA MET A 163 -20.37 13.18 -9.61
C MET A 163 -19.88 12.70 -10.97
N ALA A 164 -19.24 13.58 -11.74
CA ALA A 164 -18.60 13.16 -12.97
C ALA A 164 -17.44 12.21 -12.67
N HIS A 165 -17.32 11.13 -13.45
CA HIS A 165 -16.10 10.32 -13.45
C HIS A 165 -14.91 11.18 -13.87
N ILE A 166 -13.72 10.82 -13.39
CA ILE A 166 -12.49 11.44 -13.85
C ILE A 166 -12.35 11.22 -15.35
N LYS A 167 -11.90 12.26 -16.07
CA LYS A 167 -11.66 12.22 -17.50
C LYS A 167 -10.75 11.02 -17.84
N PRO A 168 -11.05 10.24 -18.89
CA PRO A 168 -10.14 9.19 -19.32
C PRO A 168 -8.77 9.78 -19.72
N PRO A 169 -7.69 9.01 -19.61
CA PRO A 169 -6.37 9.44 -20.05
C PRO A 169 -6.36 9.84 -21.53
N SER A 170 -5.46 10.74 -21.94
CA SER A 170 -5.28 11.06 -23.35
C SER A 170 -4.86 9.83 -24.18
N LYS A 171 -4.96 9.97 -25.51
CA LYS A 171 -4.50 8.93 -26.44
C LYS A 171 -2.99 8.66 -26.31
N ALA A 172 -2.19 9.70 -26.05
CA ALA A 172 -0.74 9.57 -25.86
C ALA A 172 -0.40 8.74 -24.61
N VAL A 173 -1.00 9.10 -23.47
CA VAL A 173 -0.86 8.36 -22.22
C VAL A 173 -1.36 6.91 -22.34
N THR A 174 -2.47 6.71 -23.06
CA THR A 174 -3.01 5.36 -23.32
C THR A 174 -2.04 4.52 -24.16
N ALA A 175 -1.38 5.11 -25.16
CA ALA A 175 -0.37 4.42 -25.96
C ALA A 175 0.88 4.05 -25.14
N GLN A 176 1.31 4.91 -24.20
CA GLN A 176 2.37 4.57 -23.27
C GLN A 176 1.98 3.40 -22.36
N ALA A 177 0.77 3.44 -21.79
CA ALA A 177 0.27 2.32 -20.99
C ALA A 177 0.26 1.01 -21.77
N GLN A 178 -0.22 1.02 -23.01
CA GLN A 178 -0.23 -0.16 -23.88
C GLN A 178 1.18 -0.69 -24.17
N ARG A 179 2.15 0.18 -24.40
CA ARG A 179 3.55 -0.22 -24.63
C ARG A 179 4.16 -0.92 -23.41
N TRP A 180 3.92 -0.38 -22.22
CA TRP A 180 4.35 -1.02 -20.97
C TRP A 180 3.64 -2.35 -20.72
N GLU A 181 2.35 -2.43 -21.01
CA GLU A 181 1.61 -3.69 -20.98
C GLU A 181 2.20 -4.70 -21.99
N SER A 182 2.61 -4.29 -23.18
CA SER A 182 3.27 -5.19 -24.14
C SER A 182 4.59 -5.74 -23.61
N PHE A 183 5.39 -4.94 -22.90
CA PHE A 183 6.62 -5.42 -22.27
C PHE A 183 6.36 -6.44 -21.16
N LEU A 184 5.42 -6.13 -20.26
CA LEU A 184 5.11 -6.98 -19.09
C LEU A 184 4.39 -8.29 -19.44
N ASN A 185 3.79 -8.39 -20.63
CA ASN A 185 2.89 -9.50 -21.00
C ASN A 185 3.43 -10.39 -22.12
N GLN A 186 4.74 -10.42 -22.35
CA GLN A 186 5.36 -11.39 -23.27
C GLN A 186 5.17 -12.84 -22.78
N ASP A 187 5.13 -13.80 -23.71
CA ASP A 187 4.75 -15.19 -23.42
C ASP A 187 5.85 -16.05 -22.81
N GLY A 188 7.13 -15.75 -23.06
CA GLY A 188 8.23 -16.55 -22.51
C GLY A 188 8.24 -16.56 -20.98
N LEU A 189 8.47 -17.73 -20.36
CA LEU A 189 8.47 -17.92 -18.89
C LEU A 189 9.35 -16.91 -18.15
N LYS A 190 10.49 -16.55 -18.73
CA LYS A 190 11.38 -15.50 -18.22
C LYS A 190 10.68 -14.14 -18.05
N HIS A 191 9.93 -13.71 -19.06
CA HIS A 191 9.16 -12.47 -19.00
C HIS A 191 8.02 -12.57 -18.00
N GLN A 192 7.34 -13.72 -17.92
CA GLN A 192 6.26 -13.92 -16.95
C GLN A 192 6.77 -13.83 -15.50
N LEU A 193 7.93 -14.44 -15.22
CA LEU A 193 8.55 -14.40 -13.90
C LEU A 193 9.03 -12.99 -13.54
N ALA A 194 9.65 -12.30 -14.49
CA ALA A 194 10.07 -10.91 -14.33
C ALA A 194 8.88 -9.98 -14.03
N ALA A 195 7.81 -10.08 -14.83
CA ALA A 195 6.61 -9.26 -14.65
C ALA A 195 5.91 -9.55 -13.31
N ARG A 196 5.91 -10.81 -12.85
CA ARG A 196 5.44 -11.17 -11.49
C ARG A 196 6.26 -10.47 -10.41
N TYR A 197 7.59 -10.53 -10.48
CA TYR A 197 8.46 -9.88 -9.50
C TYR A 197 8.25 -8.35 -9.49
N ILE A 198 8.19 -7.72 -10.66
CA ILE A 198 7.93 -6.27 -10.80
C ILE A 198 6.56 -5.91 -10.20
N PHE A 199 5.51 -6.68 -10.50
CA PHE A 199 4.18 -6.45 -9.94
C PHE A 199 4.15 -6.54 -8.41
N GLU A 200 4.76 -7.57 -7.83
CA GLU A 200 4.79 -7.76 -6.37
C GLU A 200 5.53 -6.63 -5.63
N HIS A 201 6.35 -5.83 -6.35
CA HIS A 201 7.02 -4.64 -5.81
C HIS A 201 6.32 -3.32 -6.16
N TRP A 202 5.56 -3.26 -7.25
CA TRP A 202 4.95 -2.02 -7.75
C TRP A 202 3.44 -1.90 -7.53
N TYR A 203 2.74 -2.94 -7.05
CA TYR A 203 1.27 -2.96 -7.01
C TYR A 203 0.61 -1.82 -6.20
N LEU A 204 1.32 -1.18 -5.27
CA LEU A 204 0.83 -0.02 -4.52
C LEU A 204 1.13 1.33 -5.18
N ALA A 205 2.04 1.38 -6.15
CA ALA A 205 2.50 2.60 -6.78
C ALA A 205 1.36 3.35 -7.49
N HIS A 206 1.52 4.67 -7.60
CA HIS A 206 0.77 5.52 -8.51
C HIS A 206 1.67 5.77 -9.71
N ILE A 207 1.48 4.95 -10.74
CA ILE A 207 2.27 4.96 -11.95
C ILE A 207 1.84 6.13 -12.84
N TYR A 208 2.79 6.89 -13.37
CA TYR A 208 2.52 7.95 -14.34
C TYR A 208 3.62 8.02 -15.40
N PHE A 209 3.34 8.70 -16.52
CA PHE A 209 4.27 8.86 -17.63
C PHE A 209 4.79 10.30 -17.67
N ALA A 210 6.09 10.47 -17.45
CA ALA A 210 6.69 11.81 -17.28
C ALA A 210 6.66 12.66 -18.56
N GLN A 211 6.66 12.01 -19.73
CA GLN A 211 6.85 12.67 -21.03
C GLN A 211 5.61 13.42 -21.57
N ASP A 212 4.41 13.14 -21.05
CA ASP A 212 3.15 13.61 -21.66
C ASP A 212 2.53 14.85 -20.99
N GLY A 213 3.10 15.33 -19.87
CA GLY A 213 2.60 16.51 -19.12
C GLY A 213 1.22 16.34 -18.45
N GLU A 214 0.45 15.32 -18.83
CA GLU A 214 -0.80 14.91 -18.21
C GLU A 214 -0.55 14.13 -16.91
N LYS A 215 -1.20 14.54 -15.82
CA LYS A 215 -1.10 13.87 -14.51
C LYS A 215 -2.19 12.81 -14.33
N SER A 216 -2.21 11.81 -15.21
CA SER A 216 -3.02 10.60 -15.03
C SER A 216 -2.20 9.54 -14.30
N PHE A 217 -2.79 8.93 -13.27
CA PHE A 217 -2.15 7.88 -12.49
C PHE A 217 -2.78 6.52 -12.79
N PHE A 218 -1.98 5.48 -12.68
CA PHE A 218 -2.37 4.09 -12.92
C PHE A 218 -1.99 3.21 -11.75
N LYS A 219 -2.77 2.16 -11.53
CA LYS A 219 -2.43 1.01 -10.70
C LYS A 219 -2.02 -0.14 -11.61
N LEU A 220 -0.88 -0.75 -11.32
CA LEU A 220 -0.52 -2.03 -11.94
C LEU A 220 -1.34 -3.13 -11.27
N VAL A 221 -2.14 -3.86 -12.05
CA VAL A 221 -3.06 -4.88 -11.56
C VAL A 221 -2.87 -6.20 -12.31
N ARG A 222 -3.30 -7.31 -11.69
CA ARG A 222 -3.41 -8.61 -12.36
C ARG A 222 -4.77 -8.73 -13.05
N SER A 223 -4.78 -9.29 -14.26
CA SER A 223 -5.95 -9.48 -15.11
C SER A 223 -5.96 -10.89 -15.68
N SER A 224 -7.14 -11.48 -15.82
CA SER A 224 -7.33 -12.74 -16.57
C SER A 224 -7.44 -12.53 -18.07
N THR A 225 -7.57 -11.27 -18.52
CA THR A 225 -7.64 -10.87 -19.93
C THR A 225 -6.39 -10.13 -20.41
N PRO A 226 -5.92 -10.39 -21.65
CA PRO A 226 -4.71 -9.79 -22.22
C PRO A 226 -4.88 -8.30 -22.59
N PRO A 227 -3.77 -7.59 -22.85
CA PRO A 227 -3.79 -6.26 -23.47
C PRO A 227 -4.69 -6.19 -24.72
N GLY A 228 -5.41 -5.07 -24.87
CA GLY A 228 -6.40 -4.89 -25.94
C GLY A 228 -7.82 -5.35 -25.58
N GLN A 229 -8.01 -6.07 -24.47
CA GLN A 229 -9.32 -6.41 -23.92
C GLN A 229 -9.61 -5.65 -22.61
N GLU A 230 -10.88 -5.56 -22.25
CA GLU A 230 -11.32 -5.03 -20.95
C GLU A 230 -10.67 -5.80 -19.81
N ILE A 231 -10.19 -5.07 -18.80
CA ILE A 231 -9.49 -5.65 -17.64
C ILE A 231 -10.48 -6.46 -16.81
N LYS A 232 -10.26 -7.78 -16.75
CA LYS A 232 -10.94 -8.66 -15.79
C LYS A 232 -10.03 -8.88 -14.59
N LEU A 233 -10.22 -8.03 -13.58
CA LEU A 233 -9.35 -7.94 -12.42
C LEU A 233 -9.26 -9.25 -11.63
N ILE A 234 -8.04 -9.60 -11.24
CA ILE A 234 -7.74 -10.67 -10.29
C ILE A 234 -7.46 -10.01 -8.93
N ASN A 235 -8.44 -10.06 -8.04
CA ASN A 235 -8.51 -9.30 -6.78
C ASN A 235 -8.17 -10.16 -5.55
N THR A 236 -7.09 -10.93 -5.58
CA THR A 236 -6.65 -11.70 -4.41
C THR A 236 -6.29 -10.80 -3.23
N ARG A 237 -6.17 -11.38 -2.03
CA ARG A 237 -5.88 -10.66 -0.79
C ARG A 237 -4.46 -10.07 -0.79
N ARG A 238 -3.47 -10.87 -1.19
CA ARG A 238 -2.06 -10.48 -1.35
C ARG A 238 -1.67 -10.53 -2.83
N PRO A 239 -0.67 -9.73 -3.28
CA PRO A 239 -0.24 -9.70 -4.68
C PRO A 239 0.30 -11.06 -5.17
N TYR A 240 0.86 -11.88 -4.28
CA TYR A 240 1.41 -13.20 -4.63
C TYR A 240 0.43 -14.36 -4.44
N ASP A 241 -0.79 -14.13 -3.94
CA ASP A 241 -1.77 -15.22 -3.78
C ASP A 241 -2.16 -15.82 -5.14
N ASP A 242 -2.57 -17.08 -5.12
CA ASP A 242 -2.99 -17.84 -6.30
C ASP A 242 -4.06 -17.10 -7.11
N PRO A 243 -3.77 -16.76 -8.38
CA PRO A 243 -4.67 -16.00 -9.24
C PRO A 243 -5.87 -16.82 -9.76
N LYS A 244 -5.88 -18.15 -9.55
CA LYS A 244 -6.93 -19.08 -10.00
C LYS A 244 -7.19 -19.06 -11.51
N VAL A 245 -6.15 -18.75 -12.28
CA VAL A 245 -6.13 -18.79 -13.75
C VAL A 245 -4.78 -19.31 -14.22
N GLU A 246 -4.75 -19.92 -15.41
CA GLU A 246 -3.52 -20.45 -16.00
C GLU A 246 -2.53 -19.34 -16.37
N ARG A 247 -3.05 -18.20 -16.85
CA ARG A 247 -2.25 -17.06 -17.32
C ARG A 247 -2.71 -15.77 -16.68
N VAL A 248 -1.76 -15.07 -16.09
CA VAL A 248 -1.93 -13.72 -15.54
C VAL A 248 -1.38 -12.71 -16.54
N TYR A 249 -2.12 -11.62 -16.73
CA TYR A 249 -1.67 -10.43 -17.44
C TYR A 249 -1.54 -9.25 -16.46
N TYR A 250 -0.47 -8.47 -16.58
CA TYR A 250 -0.23 -7.27 -15.79
C TYR A 250 -0.69 -6.05 -16.57
N ARG A 251 -1.73 -5.36 -16.07
CA ARG A 251 -2.45 -4.30 -16.78
C ARG A 251 -2.40 -3.00 -15.99
N LEU A 252 -2.40 -1.86 -16.67
CA LEU A 252 -2.40 -0.53 -16.07
C LEU A 252 -3.83 0.00 -16.00
N MET A 253 -4.45 -0.13 -14.83
CA MET A 253 -5.79 0.35 -14.56
C MET A 253 -5.73 1.83 -14.14
N HIS A 254 -6.45 2.71 -14.85
CA HIS A 254 -6.52 4.14 -14.50
C HIS A 254 -7.03 4.33 -13.06
N ASP A 255 -6.25 5.03 -12.23
CA ASP A 255 -6.66 5.39 -10.88
C ASP A 255 -7.60 6.59 -10.93
N ARG A 256 -8.83 6.36 -10.45
CA ARG A 256 -9.92 7.32 -10.46
C ARG A 256 -10.12 8.00 -9.10
N SER A 257 -9.25 7.72 -8.14
CA SER A 257 -9.29 8.36 -6.82
C SER A 257 -8.46 9.64 -6.79
N THR A 258 -8.87 10.53 -5.89
CA THR A 258 -8.06 11.68 -5.49
C THR A 258 -6.74 11.19 -4.89
N ILE A 259 -5.63 11.74 -5.37
CA ILE A 259 -4.29 11.44 -4.86
C ILE A 259 -4.11 12.09 -3.48
N LEU A 260 -3.65 11.29 -2.51
CA LEU A 260 -3.46 11.71 -1.13
C LEU A 260 -2.02 11.55 -0.72
N ALA A 261 -1.46 12.57 -0.07
CA ALA A 261 -0.09 12.52 0.45
C ALA A 261 0.19 11.26 1.30
N LYS A 262 -0.81 10.81 2.08
CA LYS A 262 -0.73 9.63 2.96
C LYS A 262 -0.60 8.29 2.25
N THR A 263 -1.07 8.15 1.01
CA THR A 263 -0.97 6.90 0.23
C THR A 263 -0.13 7.06 -1.04
N HIS A 264 0.27 8.29 -1.39
CA HIS A 264 0.91 8.55 -2.66
C HIS A 264 2.35 8.01 -2.71
N LEU A 265 2.51 6.95 -3.49
CA LEU A 265 3.77 6.35 -3.92
C LEU A 265 3.99 6.60 -5.43
N PRO A 266 4.47 7.78 -5.86
CA PRO A 266 4.65 8.07 -7.28
C PRO A 266 5.73 7.21 -7.91
N LEU A 267 5.43 6.63 -9.08
CA LEU A 267 6.41 5.91 -9.90
C LEU A 267 6.34 6.45 -11.33
N ALA A 268 7.41 7.11 -11.76
CA ALA A 268 7.55 7.59 -13.13
C ALA A 268 8.01 6.45 -14.05
N LEU A 269 7.31 6.27 -15.16
CA LEU A 269 7.70 5.34 -16.21
C LEU A 269 8.13 6.10 -17.46
N ASP A 270 9.27 5.70 -18.02
CA ASP A 270 9.87 6.25 -19.24
C ASP A 270 10.75 5.21 -19.97
N ASP A 271 11.33 5.60 -21.10
CA ASP A 271 12.19 4.73 -21.91
C ASP A 271 13.43 4.24 -21.15
N THR A 272 13.99 5.10 -20.29
CA THR A 272 15.17 4.79 -19.50
C THR A 272 14.87 3.67 -18.52
N LYS A 273 13.73 3.75 -17.81
CA LYS A 273 13.28 2.72 -16.88
C LYS A 273 12.93 1.42 -17.60
N LEU A 274 12.27 1.49 -18.76
CA LEU A 274 11.97 0.30 -19.56
C LEU A 274 13.28 -0.43 -19.97
N ALA A 275 14.27 0.32 -20.47
CA ALA A 275 15.57 -0.22 -20.84
C ALA A 275 16.31 -0.82 -19.63
N ARG A 276 16.29 -0.13 -18.47
CA ARG A 276 16.90 -0.62 -17.23
C ARG A 276 16.30 -1.96 -16.77
N LEU A 277 14.97 -2.10 -16.80
CA LEU A 277 14.29 -3.36 -16.47
C LEU A 277 14.59 -4.46 -17.47
N TYR A 278 14.66 -4.14 -18.77
CA TYR A 278 15.05 -5.11 -19.79
C TYR A 278 16.45 -5.66 -19.50
N GLN A 279 17.42 -4.80 -19.16
CA GLN A 279 18.78 -5.25 -18.83
C GLN A 279 18.80 -6.13 -17.57
N GLN A 280 18.08 -5.73 -16.53
CA GLN A 280 18.06 -6.45 -15.25
C GLN A 280 17.40 -7.83 -15.35
N PHE A 281 16.26 -7.93 -16.05
CA PHE A 281 15.42 -9.14 -16.01
C PHE A 281 15.39 -9.91 -17.33
N ILE A 282 15.58 -9.29 -18.48
CA ILE A 282 15.41 -9.98 -19.77
C ILE A 282 16.77 -10.33 -20.38
N ALA A 283 17.70 -9.38 -20.40
CA ALA A 283 19.05 -9.59 -20.95
C ALA A 283 19.97 -10.38 -20.02
N ALA A 284 19.75 -10.33 -18.70
CA ALA A 284 20.55 -11.05 -17.72
C ALA A 284 20.58 -12.56 -17.99
N ASP A 285 21.72 -13.21 -17.77
CA ASP A 285 21.91 -14.62 -18.09
C ASP A 285 21.26 -15.54 -17.04
N TYR A 286 20.07 -16.05 -17.37
CA TYR A 286 19.36 -17.07 -16.59
C TYR A 286 18.20 -17.66 -17.41
N THR A 287 17.79 -18.87 -17.01
CA THR A 287 16.69 -19.62 -17.64
C THR A 287 15.59 -19.89 -16.62
N VAL A 288 14.34 -19.86 -17.07
CA VAL A 288 13.18 -20.24 -16.27
C VAL A 288 12.57 -21.49 -16.88
N GLU A 289 12.78 -22.64 -16.22
CA GLU A 289 12.29 -23.94 -16.69
C GLU A 289 10.78 -24.11 -16.44
N LYS A 290 10.28 -23.57 -15.33
CA LYS A 290 8.87 -23.61 -14.93
C LYS A 290 8.50 -22.41 -14.08
N MET A 291 7.23 -22.02 -14.10
CA MET A 291 6.74 -20.99 -13.18
C MET A 291 6.75 -21.50 -11.73
N PRO A 292 7.10 -20.64 -10.76
CA PRO A 292 6.95 -20.96 -9.34
C PRO A 292 5.48 -21.18 -8.98
N SER A 293 5.25 -22.12 -8.05
CA SER A 293 3.93 -22.40 -7.49
C SER A 293 3.34 -21.18 -6.78
N TYR A 294 2.02 -21.12 -6.71
CA TYR A 294 1.28 -20.18 -5.87
C TYR A 294 0.90 -20.78 -4.50
N THR A 295 1.41 -21.96 -4.15
CA THR A 295 1.27 -22.49 -2.79
C THR A 295 1.89 -21.54 -1.78
N VAL A 296 1.25 -21.40 -0.62
CA VAL A 296 1.59 -20.37 0.38
C VAL A 296 3.06 -20.42 0.79
N ASP A 297 3.63 -21.60 0.94
CA ASP A 297 5.03 -21.82 1.34
C ASP A 297 6.07 -21.33 0.31
N VAL A 298 5.70 -21.32 -0.98
CA VAL A 298 6.52 -20.81 -2.08
C VAL A 298 6.23 -19.34 -2.33
N ALA A 299 4.95 -18.98 -2.48
CA ALA A 299 4.51 -17.64 -2.88
C ALA A 299 4.82 -16.56 -1.85
N SER A 300 4.77 -16.89 -0.55
CA SER A 300 5.13 -15.96 0.51
C SER A 300 6.64 -15.79 0.73
N ASN A 301 7.47 -16.58 0.03
CA ASN A 301 8.92 -16.54 0.15
C ASN A 301 9.57 -16.12 -1.18
N PRO A 302 10.04 -14.86 -1.32
CA PRO A 302 10.61 -14.37 -2.56
C PRO A 302 11.91 -15.09 -2.97
N PHE A 303 12.65 -15.64 -2.00
CA PHE A 303 13.86 -16.41 -2.27
C PHE A 303 13.56 -17.75 -2.95
N LYS A 304 12.37 -18.32 -2.70
CA LYS A 304 11.84 -19.51 -3.39
C LYS A 304 11.19 -19.16 -4.73
N SER A 305 10.23 -18.24 -4.69
CA SER A 305 9.44 -17.87 -5.88
C SER A 305 10.31 -17.35 -7.01
N PHE A 306 11.35 -16.58 -6.68
CA PHE A 306 12.21 -15.92 -7.66
C PHE A 306 13.66 -16.42 -7.61
N ALA A 307 13.86 -17.68 -7.22
CA ALA A 307 15.19 -18.30 -7.14
C ALA A 307 15.92 -18.27 -8.48
N ALA A 308 15.19 -18.40 -9.60
CA ALA A 308 15.78 -18.40 -10.94
C ALA A 308 16.30 -17.02 -11.39
N ILE A 309 15.80 -15.92 -10.82
CA ILE A 309 16.29 -14.58 -11.16
C ILE A 309 17.58 -14.32 -10.38
N PRO A 310 18.68 -13.88 -11.05
CA PRO A 310 19.93 -13.55 -10.38
C PRO A 310 19.73 -12.57 -9.21
N THR A 311 20.39 -12.85 -8.09
CA THR A 311 20.35 -12.00 -6.88
C THR A 311 20.71 -10.56 -7.19
N LYS A 312 21.76 -10.34 -8.00
CA LYS A 312 22.18 -9.01 -8.43
C LYS A 312 21.08 -8.26 -9.20
N SER A 313 20.36 -8.93 -10.08
CA SER A 313 19.25 -8.32 -10.83
C SER A 313 18.13 -7.85 -9.91
N LYS A 314 17.70 -8.71 -8.98
CA LYS A 314 16.67 -8.39 -7.99
C LYS A 314 17.11 -7.26 -7.07
N TYR A 315 18.32 -7.34 -6.55
CA TYR A 315 18.84 -6.32 -5.66
C TYR A 315 18.99 -4.97 -6.37
N GLN A 316 19.57 -4.93 -7.57
CA GLN A 316 19.72 -3.70 -8.32
C GLN A 316 18.36 -3.06 -8.66
N PHE A 317 17.34 -3.85 -8.99
CA PHE A 317 15.98 -3.34 -9.14
C PHE A 317 15.47 -2.70 -7.85
N MET A 318 15.65 -3.34 -6.69
CA MET A 318 15.24 -2.77 -5.42
C MET A 318 16.02 -1.48 -5.08
N LEU A 319 17.31 -1.42 -5.41
CA LEU A 319 18.15 -0.23 -5.24
C LEU A 319 17.71 0.92 -6.15
N ASP A 320 17.32 0.62 -7.39
CA ASP A 320 16.78 1.60 -8.33
C ASP A 320 15.44 2.18 -7.88
N GLU A 321 14.69 1.43 -7.06
CA GLU A 321 13.39 1.81 -6.50
C GLU A 321 13.45 2.05 -4.99
N ALA A 322 14.63 2.32 -4.41
CA ALA A 322 14.79 2.22 -2.96
C ALA A 322 13.87 3.19 -2.21
N GLU A 323 13.75 4.45 -2.64
CA GLU A 323 12.80 5.40 -2.05
C GLU A 323 11.34 4.92 -2.17
N LEU A 324 10.94 4.35 -3.31
CA LEU A 324 9.58 3.84 -3.55
C LEU A 324 9.26 2.68 -2.61
N ILE A 325 10.15 1.69 -2.54
CA ILE A 325 10.03 0.54 -1.65
C ILE A 325 10.05 1.04 -0.19
N ILE A 326 10.87 2.05 0.08
CA ILE A 326 11.04 2.57 1.44
C ILE A 326 9.81 3.32 1.94
N MET A 327 9.25 4.17 1.09
CA MET A 327 7.94 4.75 1.33
C MET A 327 6.85 3.69 1.39
N GLY A 328 6.99 2.55 0.71
CA GLY A 328 6.04 1.44 0.73
C GLY A 328 5.79 0.88 2.13
N PHE A 329 6.81 0.70 2.97
CA PHE A 329 6.59 0.25 4.35
C PHE A 329 6.03 1.34 5.26
N ILE A 330 6.29 2.60 4.97
CA ILE A 330 5.76 3.73 5.75
C ILE A 330 4.29 4.01 5.41
N LYS A 331 3.96 4.04 4.10
CA LYS A 331 2.68 4.53 3.55
C LYS A 331 1.79 3.44 2.95
N GLY A 332 2.26 2.19 2.89
CA GLY A 332 1.64 1.13 2.09
C GLY A 332 0.27 0.67 2.62
N PRO A 333 0.06 -0.62 2.92
CA PRO A 333 -1.25 -1.06 3.41
C PRO A 333 -1.62 -0.41 4.77
N VAL A 334 -0.65 0.20 5.47
CA VAL A 334 -0.84 0.84 6.77
C VAL A 334 -1.02 2.36 6.61
N CYS A 335 -2.28 2.80 6.60
CA CYS A 335 -2.66 4.21 6.67
C CYS A 335 -2.86 4.72 8.11
N ARG A 336 -2.69 3.84 9.10
CA ARG A 336 -2.73 4.19 10.53
C ARG A 336 -1.30 4.18 11.06
N GLY A 337 -0.62 5.32 10.98
CA GLY A 337 0.85 5.33 11.09
C GLY A 337 1.41 4.90 12.43
N GLN A 338 0.66 4.94 13.54
CA GLN A 338 1.12 4.31 14.79
C GLN A 338 1.36 2.80 14.65
N ILE A 339 0.60 2.09 13.81
CA ILE A 339 0.80 0.65 13.59
C ILE A 339 2.10 0.40 12.82
N ALA A 340 2.41 1.24 11.82
CA ALA A 340 3.61 1.08 10.99
C ALA A 340 4.88 1.67 11.62
N LEU A 341 4.78 2.80 12.32
CA LEU A 341 5.92 3.65 12.64
C LEU A 341 6.38 3.52 14.09
N ASN A 342 5.63 2.85 14.98
CA ASN A 342 6.06 2.61 16.36
C ASN A 342 7.26 1.64 16.48
N VAL A 343 7.84 1.16 15.38
CA VAL A 343 9.11 0.39 15.36
C VAL A 343 10.33 1.22 14.98
N ILE A 344 10.16 2.44 14.47
CA ILE A 344 11.27 3.22 13.91
C ILE A 344 11.58 4.43 14.80
N ASN A 345 12.85 4.82 14.79
CA ASN A 345 13.31 6.05 15.42
C ASN A 345 12.77 7.28 14.67
N ASP A 346 12.74 8.42 15.35
CA ASP A 346 12.21 9.65 14.77
C ASP A 346 13.04 10.16 13.59
N HIS A 347 14.33 9.85 13.59
CA HIS A 347 15.28 10.22 12.57
C HIS A 347 16.37 9.14 12.43
N PHE A 348 16.53 8.59 11.23
CA PHE A 348 17.62 7.66 10.91
C PHE A 348 17.97 7.69 9.42
N TRP A 349 19.20 7.30 9.12
CA TRP A 349 19.68 7.13 7.76
C TRP A 349 19.51 5.68 7.29
N VAL A 350 19.32 5.50 5.99
CA VAL A 350 19.37 4.20 5.32
C VAL A 350 20.40 4.27 4.21
N ALA A 351 21.28 3.29 4.20
CA ALA A 351 22.26 3.01 3.15
C ALA A 351 22.11 1.55 2.70
N PHE A 352 22.80 1.20 1.62
CA PHE A 352 22.70 -0.12 1.03
C PHE A 352 24.09 -0.72 0.81
N ALA A 353 24.19 -2.04 0.91
CA ALA A 353 25.41 -2.74 0.57
C ALA A 353 25.64 -2.70 -0.95
N ASP A 354 26.90 -2.62 -1.39
CA ASP A 354 27.24 -2.62 -2.81
C ASP A 354 26.83 -3.96 -3.46
N PRO A 355 25.95 -3.97 -4.48
CA PRO A 355 25.52 -5.19 -5.15
C PRO A 355 26.68 -5.99 -5.77
N ASP A 356 27.78 -5.35 -6.17
CA ASP A 356 28.96 -6.04 -6.70
C ASP A 356 29.69 -6.86 -5.63
N LYS A 357 29.45 -6.56 -4.35
CA LYS A 357 30.08 -7.22 -3.20
C LYS A 357 29.09 -8.07 -2.39
N ALA A 358 27.83 -7.67 -2.34
CA ALA A 358 26.81 -8.24 -1.48
C ALA A 358 25.71 -9.02 -2.23
N ALA A 359 25.77 -9.09 -3.58
CA ALA A 359 24.85 -9.89 -4.39
C ALA A 359 25.59 -10.77 -5.42
N THR A 360 26.77 -11.29 -5.02
CA THR A 360 27.58 -12.20 -5.86
C THR A 360 26.90 -13.56 -6.04
N PRO A 361 27.34 -14.40 -7.00
CA PRO A 361 26.84 -15.76 -7.16
C PRO A 361 26.94 -16.61 -5.88
N GLU A 362 28.00 -16.46 -5.10
CA GLU A 362 28.18 -17.17 -3.82
C GLU A 362 27.14 -16.75 -2.78
N VAL A 363 26.80 -15.45 -2.73
CA VAL A 363 25.71 -14.95 -1.89
C VAL A 363 24.38 -15.52 -2.37
N GLY A 364 24.12 -15.50 -3.68
CA GLY A 364 22.91 -16.09 -4.27
C GLY A 364 22.75 -17.57 -3.93
N GLN A 365 23.82 -18.35 -4.05
CA GLN A 365 23.82 -19.76 -3.70
C GLN A 365 23.58 -19.97 -2.19
N MET A 366 24.18 -19.15 -1.33
CA MET A 366 23.95 -19.21 0.12
C MET A 366 22.48 -18.93 0.46
N LEU A 367 21.86 -17.93 -0.16
CA LEU A 367 20.44 -17.61 0.05
C LEU A 367 19.54 -18.76 -0.40
N MET A 368 19.82 -19.36 -1.57
CA MET A 368 19.06 -20.52 -2.05
C MET A 368 19.19 -21.73 -1.12
N GLN A 369 20.39 -22.01 -0.61
CA GLN A 369 20.62 -23.12 0.34
C GLN A 369 19.89 -22.92 1.68
N HIS A 370 19.57 -21.67 2.04
CA HIS A 370 18.95 -21.30 3.31
C HIS A 370 17.56 -20.68 3.13
N GLU A 371 16.89 -20.93 2.00
CA GLU A 371 15.58 -20.33 1.68
C GLU A 371 14.50 -20.63 2.75
N ASP A 372 14.55 -21.81 3.38
CA ASP A 372 13.64 -22.18 4.47
C ASP A 372 13.88 -21.37 5.75
N ALA A 373 15.13 -20.94 5.98
CA ALA A 373 15.48 -20.06 7.09
C ALA A 373 15.03 -18.62 6.82
N LEU A 374 14.90 -18.23 5.55
CA LEU A 374 14.45 -16.91 5.11
C LEU A 374 12.93 -16.79 4.98
N ALA A 375 12.19 -17.87 5.24
CA ALA A 375 10.73 -17.88 5.17
C ALA A 375 10.09 -16.85 6.12
N LEU A 376 9.01 -16.23 5.65
CA LEU A 376 8.32 -15.12 6.31
C LEU A 376 7.08 -15.59 7.09
N PRO A 377 6.60 -14.80 8.08
CA PRO A 377 5.37 -15.03 8.83
C PRO A 377 4.12 -15.26 7.98
N ALA A 378 4.03 -14.58 6.83
CA ALA A 378 2.86 -14.67 5.98
C ALA A 378 2.59 -16.09 5.44
N ALA A 379 3.58 -17.00 5.53
CA ALA A 379 3.43 -18.42 5.25
C ALA A 379 2.46 -19.14 6.22
N GLU A 380 2.24 -18.59 7.42
CA GLU A 380 1.41 -19.20 8.46
C GLU A 380 -0.04 -18.65 8.48
N GLU A 381 -0.35 -17.75 7.55
CA GLU A 381 -1.66 -17.12 7.36
C GLU A 381 -2.25 -16.58 8.67
N SER A 382 -3.48 -17.00 9.03
CA SER A 382 -4.19 -16.60 10.24
C SER A 382 -4.14 -17.68 11.34
N ASN A 383 -3.35 -18.74 11.19
CA ASN A 383 -3.42 -19.93 12.04
C ASN A 383 -2.31 -20.01 13.10
N ALA A 384 -1.49 -18.97 13.21
CA ALA A 384 -0.23 -19.04 13.92
C ALA A 384 -0.31 -18.65 15.40
N LEU A 385 0.35 -19.43 16.26
CA LEU A 385 0.46 -19.19 17.69
C LEU A 385 1.74 -18.38 17.99
N PRO A 386 1.67 -17.22 18.66
CA PRO A 386 2.78 -16.26 18.71
C PRO A 386 4.10 -16.81 19.30
N ILE A 387 4.03 -17.56 20.40
CA ILE A 387 5.23 -18.03 21.12
C ILE A 387 5.97 -19.12 20.34
N SER A 388 5.26 -20.12 19.83
CA SER A 388 5.87 -21.19 19.03
C SER A 388 6.44 -20.65 17.73
N SER A 389 5.76 -19.66 17.13
CA SER A 389 6.23 -18.96 15.93
C SER A 389 7.52 -18.19 16.22
N TRP A 390 7.60 -17.44 17.33
CA TRP A 390 8.82 -16.73 17.72
C TRP A 390 10.02 -17.67 17.90
N VAL A 391 9.85 -18.79 18.62
CA VAL A 391 10.93 -19.79 18.80
C VAL A 391 11.38 -20.37 17.46
N LYS A 392 10.42 -20.72 16.58
CA LYS A 392 10.69 -21.21 15.22
C LYS A 392 11.50 -20.20 14.41
N TYR A 393 11.09 -18.94 14.40
CA TYR A 393 11.76 -17.89 13.63
C TYR A 393 13.12 -17.49 14.22
N SER A 394 13.29 -17.51 15.54
CA SER A 394 14.60 -17.33 16.19
C SER A 394 15.59 -18.41 15.75
N LYS A 395 15.18 -19.69 15.73
CA LYS A 395 16.04 -20.79 15.24
C LYS A 395 16.39 -20.63 13.77
N ARG A 396 15.42 -20.26 12.92
CA ARG A 396 15.65 -19.98 11.49
C ARG A 396 16.63 -18.82 11.28
N GLN A 397 16.44 -17.71 11.99
CA GLN A 397 17.34 -16.56 11.94
C GLN A 397 18.76 -16.95 12.37
N SER A 398 18.92 -17.72 13.44
CA SER A 398 20.22 -18.21 13.89
C SER A 398 20.93 -19.06 12.82
N THR A 399 20.20 -19.97 12.17
CA THR A 399 20.73 -20.77 11.04
C THR A 399 21.21 -19.87 9.90
N TYR A 400 20.39 -18.89 9.50
CA TYR A 400 20.74 -17.95 8.43
C TYR A 400 21.95 -17.08 8.79
N LEU A 401 21.97 -16.51 10.00
CA LEU A 401 23.07 -15.66 10.48
C LEU A 401 24.39 -16.43 10.54
N LYS A 402 24.37 -17.69 10.97
CA LYS A 402 25.55 -18.55 10.95
C LYS A 402 26.10 -18.71 9.54
N ALA A 403 25.25 -19.05 8.56
CA ALA A 403 25.66 -19.19 7.17
C ALA A 403 26.19 -17.88 6.57
N LYS A 404 25.55 -16.75 6.89
CA LYS A 404 25.98 -15.42 6.48
C LYS A 404 27.35 -15.06 7.07
N VAL A 405 27.58 -15.32 8.36
CA VAL A 405 28.88 -15.09 9.02
C VAL A 405 29.96 -15.99 8.43
N ASP A 406 29.68 -17.27 8.21
CA ASP A 406 30.62 -18.21 7.60
C ASP A 406 31.03 -17.77 6.19
N LEU A 407 30.08 -17.29 5.38
CA LEU A 407 30.38 -16.74 4.06
C LEU A 407 31.18 -15.43 4.16
N ALA A 408 30.76 -14.49 5.03
CA ALA A 408 31.45 -13.22 5.22
C ALA A 408 32.90 -13.41 5.66
N ASN A 409 33.17 -14.32 6.60
CA ASN A 409 34.53 -14.64 7.05
C ASN A 409 35.43 -15.19 5.93
N ARG A 410 34.84 -15.84 4.91
CA ARG A 410 35.57 -16.29 3.71
C ARG A 410 35.79 -15.16 2.71
N MET A 411 34.76 -14.35 2.46
CA MET A 411 34.82 -13.25 1.49
C MET A 411 35.73 -12.10 1.96
N PHE A 412 35.74 -11.82 3.25
CA PHE A 412 36.52 -10.75 3.88
C PHE A 412 37.67 -11.32 4.73
N LYS A 413 38.26 -12.43 4.28
CA LYS A 413 39.36 -13.07 5.01
C LYS A 413 40.47 -12.06 5.29
N ASN A 414 40.99 -12.06 6.53
CA ASN A 414 41.99 -11.10 7.02
C ASN A 414 41.51 -9.63 7.08
N GLY A 415 40.21 -9.36 6.97
CA GLY A 415 39.67 -7.99 6.95
C GLY A 415 39.90 -7.26 5.63
N GLU A 416 40.46 -7.95 4.62
CA GLU A 416 40.62 -7.39 3.28
C GLU A 416 39.23 -7.06 2.71
N ASN A 417 39.10 -5.86 2.13
CA ASN A 417 37.87 -5.32 1.53
C ASN A 417 36.75 -4.89 2.49
N LEU A 418 36.95 -4.92 3.82
CA LEU A 418 35.99 -4.35 4.78
C LEU A 418 36.26 -2.85 5.01
N THR A 419 36.10 -2.05 3.96
CA THR A 419 36.17 -0.58 4.00
C THR A 419 34.78 0.01 3.76
N THR A 420 34.65 1.34 3.82
CA THR A 420 33.40 2.02 3.41
C THR A 420 33.01 1.80 1.95
N ASP A 421 33.88 1.20 1.14
CA ASP A 421 33.56 0.84 -0.24
C ASP A 421 32.57 -0.34 -0.32
N VAL A 422 32.23 -1.00 0.79
CA VAL A 422 31.13 -1.99 0.82
C VAL A 422 29.75 -1.35 0.76
N LEU A 423 29.66 -0.02 0.86
CA LEU A 423 28.43 0.73 0.70
C LEU A 423 28.22 1.13 -0.76
N TRP A 424 27.02 0.89 -1.27
CA TRP A 424 26.63 1.27 -2.62
C TRP A 424 26.60 2.80 -2.76
N ARG A 425 27.22 3.31 -3.84
CA ARG A 425 27.29 4.74 -4.14
C ARG A 425 26.41 5.17 -5.31
N GLY A 426 25.38 4.39 -5.62
CA GLY A 426 24.40 4.78 -6.65
C GLY A 426 24.95 4.72 -8.08
N GLU A 427 26.03 3.99 -8.36
CA GLU A 427 26.71 4.05 -9.68
C GLU A 427 27.12 5.49 -10.08
N GLY A 428 27.21 6.42 -9.11
CA GLY A 428 27.48 7.84 -9.34
C GLY A 428 26.32 8.66 -9.91
N VAL A 429 25.16 8.06 -10.19
CA VAL A 429 24.00 8.71 -10.84
C VAL A 429 22.67 8.48 -10.15
N ASN A 430 22.56 7.41 -9.35
CA ASN A 430 21.34 7.03 -8.66
C ASN A 430 21.31 7.64 -7.25
N ASP A 431 20.40 8.58 -7.06
CA ASP A 431 20.18 9.32 -5.83
C ASP A 431 19.50 8.50 -4.72
N ASN A 432 19.05 7.27 -5.00
CA ASN A 432 18.54 6.32 -4.00
C ASN A 432 19.63 5.72 -3.10
N ALA A 433 20.91 5.98 -3.36
CA ALA A 433 22.04 5.38 -2.62
C ALA A 433 22.04 5.65 -1.11
N ALA A 434 21.44 6.76 -0.71
CA ALA A 434 21.28 7.18 0.67
C ALA A 434 19.87 7.73 0.85
N LEU A 435 19.23 7.41 1.96
CA LEU A 435 17.92 7.94 2.32
C LEU A 435 17.93 8.43 3.77
N THR A 436 17.12 9.44 4.05
CA THR A 436 16.81 9.92 5.39
C THR A 436 15.33 9.75 5.66
N ILE A 437 15.00 9.19 6.81
CA ILE A 437 13.64 8.99 7.27
C ILE A 437 13.38 9.95 8.43
N PHE A 438 12.35 10.78 8.29
CA PHE A 438 11.81 11.63 9.36
C PHE A 438 10.43 11.13 9.75
N ARG A 439 10.25 10.73 11.01
CA ARG A 439 8.94 10.38 11.56
C ARG A 439 8.31 11.61 12.22
N HIS A 440 7.06 11.85 11.90
CA HIS A 440 6.21 12.90 12.45
C HIS A 440 5.10 12.26 13.27
N PHE A 441 5.46 11.62 14.39
CA PHE A 441 4.56 10.86 15.29
C PHE A 441 3.77 9.72 14.63
N ASP A 442 2.73 10.04 13.85
CA ASP A 442 1.81 9.14 13.15
C ASP A 442 1.95 9.18 11.61
N SER A 443 2.95 9.87 11.08
CA SER A 443 3.35 9.80 9.67
C SER A 443 4.88 9.82 9.53
N ALA A 444 5.41 9.57 8.33
CA ALA A 444 6.83 9.75 8.06
C ALA A 444 7.10 10.21 6.63
N THR A 445 8.25 10.85 6.45
CA THR A 445 8.79 11.32 5.18
C THR A 445 10.09 10.59 4.88
N VAL A 446 10.23 10.14 3.65
CA VAL A 446 11.49 9.63 3.10
C VAL A 446 12.05 10.70 2.19
N VAL A 447 13.33 11.01 2.33
CA VAL A 447 14.04 11.98 1.49
C VAL A 447 15.34 11.33 1.02
N LYS A 448 15.73 11.59 -0.23
CA LYS A 448 17.01 11.11 -0.76
C LYS A 448 18.19 11.92 -0.22
N GLY A 449 19.30 11.23 0.01
CA GLY A 449 20.51 11.73 0.65
C GLY A 449 20.51 11.58 2.17
N PHE A 450 21.70 11.74 2.77
CA PHE A 450 21.86 11.93 4.22
C PHE A 450 21.61 13.41 4.54
N ILE A 451 20.39 13.71 4.94
CA ILE A 451 19.89 15.07 5.20
C ILE A 451 19.74 15.27 6.70
N GLY A 452 20.00 16.49 7.18
CA GLY A 452 19.88 16.85 8.58
C GLY A 452 21.14 16.55 9.40
N GLN A 453 20.99 16.50 10.72
CA GLN A 453 22.06 16.19 11.67
C GLN A 453 22.40 14.69 11.63
N GLU A 454 23.55 14.29 12.16
CA GLU A 454 23.87 12.87 12.29
C GLU A 454 22.85 12.18 13.24
N PRO A 455 22.12 11.15 12.78
CA PRO A 455 21.18 10.44 13.61
C PRO A 455 21.90 9.44 14.52
N LYS A 456 21.22 9.01 15.58
CA LYS A 456 21.74 8.00 16.51
C LYS A 456 21.99 6.63 15.84
N THR A 457 21.24 6.32 14.79
CA THR A 457 21.26 5.01 14.12
C THR A 457 21.20 5.15 12.61
N MET A 458 21.83 4.21 11.90
CA MET A 458 21.73 4.03 10.46
C MET A 458 21.44 2.56 10.15
N TRP A 459 20.61 2.31 9.14
CA TRP A 459 20.44 0.98 8.56
C TRP A 459 21.33 0.80 7.34
N VAL A 460 21.97 -0.36 7.23
CA VAL A 460 22.68 -0.78 6.01
C VAL A 460 22.01 -2.05 5.50
N LEU A 461 21.22 -1.93 4.45
CA LEU A 461 20.37 -3.01 3.96
C LEU A 461 21.08 -3.76 2.83
N ASP A 462 21.34 -5.06 3.02
CA ASP A 462 21.67 -5.98 1.93
C ASP A 462 20.40 -6.49 1.24
N TYR A 463 20.56 -7.25 0.15
CA TYR A 463 19.44 -7.80 -0.60
C TYR A 463 18.46 -8.60 0.26
N ALA A 464 18.97 -9.51 1.09
CA ALA A 464 18.13 -10.44 1.83
C ALA A 464 17.30 -9.72 2.89
N LEU A 465 17.90 -8.76 3.60
CA LEU A 465 17.20 -7.94 4.57
C LEU A 465 16.18 -7.03 3.89
N PHE A 466 16.56 -6.37 2.79
CA PHE A 466 15.68 -5.44 2.09
C PHE A 466 14.44 -6.13 1.52
N GLU A 467 14.61 -7.28 0.86
CA GLU A 467 13.53 -8.09 0.30
C GLU A 467 12.60 -8.63 1.41
N ARG A 468 13.15 -9.09 2.54
CA ARG A 468 12.36 -9.56 3.69
C ARG A 468 11.51 -8.44 4.28
N ILE A 469 12.05 -7.24 4.44
CA ILE A 469 11.30 -6.07 4.93
C ILE A 469 10.13 -5.77 3.99
N HIS A 470 10.37 -5.73 2.67
CA HIS A 470 9.31 -5.49 1.68
C HIS A 470 8.20 -6.54 1.76
N TYR A 471 8.53 -7.83 1.76
CA TYR A 471 7.49 -8.87 1.83
C TYR A 471 6.82 -8.95 3.20
N LEU A 472 7.49 -8.59 4.29
CA LEU A 472 6.88 -8.57 5.62
C LEU A 472 5.87 -7.42 5.77
N LEU A 473 6.25 -6.22 5.36
CA LEU A 473 5.51 -4.98 5.66
C LEU A 473 4.65 -4.47 4.51
N VAL A 474 4.87 -4.97 3.29
CA VAL A 474 4.17 -4.53 2.09
C VAL A 474 3.44 -5.71 1.44
N ALA A 475 4.13 -6.58 0.72
CA ALA A 475 3.48 -7.61 -0.09
C ALA A 475 2.71 -8.65 0.77
N GLY A 476 3.27 -9.05 1.91
CA GLY A 476 2.67 -10.03 2.82
C GLY A 476 1.80 -9.42 3.91
N PHE A 477 1.87 -8.09 4.11
CA PHE A 477 1.12 -7.41 5.15
C PHE A 477 -0.36 -7.31 4.80
N ASP A 478 -1.20 -7.67 5.76
CA ASP A 478 -2.62 -7.85 5.54
C ASP A 478 -3.44 -7.17 6.63
N VAL A 479 -3.94 -5.98 6.31
CA VAL A 479 -4.79 -5.18 7.23
C VAL A 479 -6.10 -5.87 7.60
N TYR A 480 -6.57 -6.80 6.77
CA TYR A 480 -7.79 -7.55 7.04
C TYR A 480 -7.49 -8.81 7.86
N GLY A 481 -6.22 -9.09 8.17
CA GLY A 481 -5.73 -10.27 8.89
C GLY A 481 -6.21 -10.30 10.33
N ASN A 482 -5.97 -11.43 11.00
CA ASN A 482 -6.29 -11.58 12.42
C ASN A 482 -5.14 -11.11 13.32
N ILE A 483 -5.37 -11.11 14.64
CA ILE A 483 -4.37 -10.72 15.64
C ILE A 483 -3.07 -11.54 15.55
N GLY A 484 -3.16 -12.84 15.23
CA GLY A 484 -1.99 -13.71 15.08
C GLY A 484 -1.05 -13.20 13.98
N HIS A 485 -1.61 -12.89 12.81
CA HIS A 485 -0.84 -12.30 11.70
C HIS A 485 -0.17 -10.98 12.10
N GLN A 486 -0.89 -10.08 12.76
CA GLN A 486 -0.38 -8.77 13.17
C GLN A 486 0.75 -8.91 14.21
N LEU A 487 0.57 -9.75 15.22
CA LEU A 487 1.54 -9.95 16.29
C LEU A 487 2.80 -10.66 15.78
N ILE A 488 2.69 -11.66 14.92
CA ILE A 488 3.87 -12.37 14.41
C ILE A 488 4.65 -11.51 13.43
N THR A 489 3.96 -10.71 12.61
CA THR A 489 4.62 -9.69 11.78
C THR A 489 5.46 -8.76 12.66
N ARG A 490 4.90 -8.29 13.78
CA ARG A 490 5.61 -7.43 14.73
C ARG A 490 6.78 -8.14 15.40
N LEU A 491 6.59 -9.36 15.90
CA LEU A 491 7.64 -10.16 16.54
C LEU A 491 8.76 -10.54 15.57
N TYR A 492 8.45 -10.68 14.28
CA TYR A 492 9.47 -11.00 13.28
C TYR A 492 10.40 -9.82 12.98
N MET A 493 9.96 -8.58 13.21
CA MET A 493 10.83 -7.40 13.12
C MET A 493 12.00 -7.47 14.11
N ASP A 494 11.87 -8.17 15.24
CA ASP A 494 12.98 -8.37 16.19
C ASP A 494 14.13 -9.22 15.60
N PHE A 495 13.87 -9.94 14.50
CA PHE A 495 14.86 -10.78 13.80
C PHE A 495 15.42 -10.12 12.54
N LEU A 496 14.96 -8.93 12.18
CA LEU A 496 15.46 -8.13 11.06
C LEU A 496 16.44 -7.08 11.58
#